data_AF-A0A1H6K4H1-F1
#
_entry.id   AF-A0A1H6K4H1-F1
#
_cell.length_a   1.000
_cell.length_b   1.000
_cell.length_c   1.000
_cell.angle_alpha   90.00
_cell.angle_beta   90.00
_cell.angle_gamma   90.00
#
_symmetry.space_group_name_H-M   'P 1'
#
loop_
_entity.id
_entity.type
_entity.pdbx_description
1 polymer ?
#
loop_
_entity_poly.entity_id
_entity_poly.type
_entity_poly.pdbx_seq_one_letter_code
_entity_poly.pdbx_strand_id
1 'polypeptide(L)'
;MIGFDPSITIKSAWMLSADVKQAQSVDELFSQSDFVSFHVPLVEGTKNLLNEARIALLLEGATILNFARDGIIDEDALISALEAGKVKYYVTDFPIDGKKDHDRVIALPHLGASTAEAEDNCAIMVANQIKDYLENGNILNSVNFPEVKMPRTRGSRLAIAHKNIPNMVGQISTILADENVNIIDMLNKSRDEVAYTLVDIEGGVSDAVVNNLKQVEGILMVRAL
;
A
#
# COMPACT_ATOMS: atom_id res chain seq x y z
N MET A 1 25.73 5.66 -6.79
CA MET A 1 24.42 4.98 -6.96
C MET A 1 23.56 5.87 -7.83
N ILE A 2 22.88 5.29 -8.82
CA ILE A 2 21.89 5.98 -9.64
C ILE A 2 20.51 5.37 -9.37
N GLY A 3 19.45 6.17 -9.43
CA GLY A 3 18.09 5.72 -9.19
C GLY A 3 17.11 6.33 -10.19
N PHE A 4 16.07 5.59 -10.53
CA PHE A 4 14.98 6.06 -11.39
C PHE A 4 13.65 5.77 -10.69
N ASP A 5 12.88 6.82 -10.44
CA ASP A 5 11.50 6.75 -9.97
C ASP A 5 10.71 7.88 -10.64
N PRO A 6 9.76 7.56 -11.54
CA PRO A 6 8.97 8.56 -12.24
C PRO A 6 7.97 9.29 -11.35
N SER A 7 7.77 8.84 -10.10
CA SER A 7 6.74 9.32 -9.19
C SER A 7 7.28 9.62 -7.78
N ILE A 8 8.57 9.97 -7.69
CA ILE A 8 9.19 10.27 -6.40
C ILE A 8 8.47 11.44 -5.70
N THR A 9 8.03 11.20 -4.45
CA THR A 9 7.41 12.24 -3.64
C THR A 9 8.47 13.13 -3.00
N ILE A 10 8.11 14.38 -2.67
CA ILE A 10 8.99 15.29 -1.92
C ILE A 10 9.48 14.61 -0.63
N LYS A 11 8.57 13.97 0.11
CA LYS A 11 8.90 13.24 1.35
C LYS A 11 9.94 12.14 1.10
N SER A 12 9.79 11.35 0.03
CA SER A 12 10.74 10.31 -0.33
C SER A 12 12.11 10.89 -0.70
N ALA A 13 12.14 12.00 -1.45
CA ALA A 13 13.38 12.67 -1.83
C ALA A 13 14.18 13.16 -0.61
N TRP A 14 13.51 13.67 0.43
CA TRP A 14 14.16 14.09 1.69
C TRP A 14 14.80 12.93 2.48
N MET A 15 14.37 11.69 2.25
CA MET A 15 14.92 10.51 2.91
C MET A 15 16.10 9.90 2.14
N LEU A 16 16.35 10.33 0.90
CA LEU A 16 17.45 9.82 0.08
C LEU A 16 18.77 10.50 0.46
N SER A 17 19.86 9.73 0.35
CA SER A 17 21.21 10.32 0.42
C SER A 17 21.43 11.28 -0.74
N ALA A 18 22.09 12.41 -0.46
CA ALA A 18 22.46 13.40 -1.47
C ALA A 18 23.42 12.86 -2.55
N ASP A 19 24.08 11.73 -2.29
CA ASP A 19 24.98 11.08 -3.24
C ASP A 19 24.25 10.23 -4.29
N VAL A 20 22.94 10.02 -4.15
CA VAL A 20 22.12 9.30 -5.13
C VAL A 20 21.82 10.24 -6.29
N LYS A 21 22.23 9.84 -7.50
CA LYS A 21 21.93 10.60 -8.72
C LYS A 21 20.67 10.08 -9.36
N GLN A 22 19.82 10.97 -9.84
CA GLN A 22 18.63 10.58 -10.60
C GLN A 22 19.00 10.30 -12.06
N ALA A 23 18.63 9.13 -12.56
CA ALA A 23 18.64 8.84 -13.99
C ALA A 23 17.41 9.50 -14.65
N GLN A 24 17.57 9.99 -15.89
CA GLN A 24 16.49 10.65 -16.63
C GLN A 24 15.49 9.66 -17.22
N SER A 25 15.92 8.41 -17.43
CA SER A 25 15.06 7.32 -17.88
C SER A 25 15.52 5.97 -17.30
N VAL A 26 14.63 4.98 -17.35
CA VAL A 26 14.97 3.60 -16.95
C VAL A 26 16.04 3.01 -17.90
N ASP A 27 16.00 3.38 -19.18
CA ASP A 27 16.94 2.91 -20.19
C ASP A 27 18.35 3.48 -19.94
N GLU A 28 18.44 4.75 -19.54
CA GLU A 28 19.70 5.36 -19.09
C GLU A 28 20.24 4.60 -17.88
N LEU A 29 19.39 4.30 -16.89
CA LEU A 29 19.77 3.54 -15.70
C LEU A 29 20.37 2.18 -16.08
N PHE A 30 19.70 1.42 -16.96
CA PHE A 30 20.20 0.11 -17.39
C PHE A 30 21.56 0.20 -18.10
N SER A 31 21.77 1.21 -18.94
CA SER A 31 23.04 1.38 -19.68
C SER A 31 24.24 1.78 -18.83
N GLN A 32 24.03 2.21 -17.58
CA GLN A 32 25.07 2.69 -16.67
C GLN A 32 25.24 1.81 -15.42
N SER A 33 24.53 0.67 -15.34
CA SER A 33 24.46 -0.13 -14.12
C SER A 33 25.18 -1.46 -14.26
N ASP A 34 26.19 -1.70 -13.42
CA ASP A 34 26.80 -3.02 -13.23
C ASP A 34 25.89 -3.95 -12.42
N PHE A 35 25.12 -3.36 -11.49
CA PHE A 35 24.14 -4.05 -10.65
C PHE A 35 22.82 -3.30 -10.72
N VAL A 36 21.73 -4.03 -10.97
CA VAL A 36 20.37 -3.48 -11.06
C VAL A 36 19.50 -4.16 -10.02
N SER A 37 18.90 -3.39 -9.11
CA SER A 37 17.91 -3.88 -8.14
C SER A 37 16.56 -3.24 -8.38
N PHE A 38 15.51 -4.05 -8.42
CA PHE A 38 14.14 -3.57 -8.61
C PHE A 38 13.44 -3.36 -7.27
N HIS A 39 12.68 -2.25 -7.17
CA HIS A 39 11.85 -1.88 -6.02
C HIS A 39 10.53 -1.25 -6.49
N VAL A 40 9.84 -1.94 -7.40
CA VAL A 40 8.61 -1.45 -8.04
C VAL A 40 7.44 -2.41 -7.81
N PRO A 41 6.19 -1.93 -7.77
CA PRO A 41 5.03 -2.82 -7.77
C PRO A 41 4.89 -3.53 -9.12
N LEU A 42 4.10 -4.60 -9.17
CA LEU A 42 3.66 -5.21 -10.43
C LEU A 42 2.36 -4.54 -10.87
N VAL A 43 2.45 -3.73 -11.91
CA VAL A 43 1.34 -3.05 -12.58
C VAL A 43 1.61 -3.07 -14.09
N GLU A 44 0.63 -2.68 -14.93
CA GLU A 44 0.80 -2.67 -16.39
C GLU A 44 2.06 -1.92 -16.85
N GLY A 45 2.40 -0.80 -16.19
CA GLY A 45 3.59 0.00 -16.54
C GLY A 45 4.93 -0.62 -16.14
N THR A 46 4.94 -1.65 -15.28
CA THR A 46 6.17 -2.30 -14.77
C THR A 46 6.26 -3.78 -15.14
N LYS A 47 5.21 -4.33 -15.77
CA LYS A 47 5.22 -5.68 -16.33
C LYS A 47 6.28 -5.78 -17.43
N ASN A 48 7.14 -6.79 -17.35
CA ASN A 48 8.31 -6.96 -18.23
C ASN A 48 9.11 -5.66 -18.40
N LEU A 49 9.28 -4.91 -17.30
CA LEU A 49 10.10 -3.70 -17.27
C LEU A 49 11.50 -3.98 -17.81
N LEU A 50 12.10 -5.10 -17.41
CA LEU A 50 13.32 -5.63 -18.03
C LEU A 50 12.94 -6.69 -19.07
N ASN A 51 12.81 -6.25 -20.32
CA ASN A 51 12.54 -7.10 -21.49
C ASN A 51 13.81 -7.27 -22.34
N GLU A 52 13.73 -8.07 -23.41
CA GLU A 52 14.84 -8.33 -24.33
C GLU A 52 15.54 -7.04 -24.83
N ALA A 53 14.76 -6.04 -25.25
CA ALA A 53 15.31 -4.78 -25.77
C ALA A 53 16.12 -4.02 -24.70
N ARG A 54 15.67 -4.03 -23.44
CA ARG A 54 16.36 -3.37 -22.33
C ARG A 54 17.51 -4.20 -21.77
N ILE A 55 17.45 -5.52 -21.86
CA ILE A 55 18.58 -6.41 -21.57
C ILE A 55 19.76 -6.08 -22.50
N ALA A 56 19.50 -5.76 -23.77
CA ALA A 56 20.55 -5.36 -24.70
C ALA A 56 21.29 -4.08 -24.27
N LEU A 57 20.60 -3.18 -23.55
CA LEU A 57 21.18 -1.93 -23.03
C LEU A 57 22.10 -2.15 -21.83
N LEU A 58 21.96 -3.26 -21.09
CA LEU A 58 22.77 -3.53 -19.91
C LEU A 58 24.27 -3.56 -20.26
N LEU A 59 25.10 -3.22 -19.28
CA LEU A 59 26.54 -3.47 -19.38
C LEU A 59 26.81 -4.99 -19.49
N GLU A 60 27.89 -5.35 -20.18
CA GLU A 60 28.28 -6.75 -20.33
C GLU A 60 28.62 -7.36 -18.96
N GLY A 61 27.98 -8.47 -18.62
CA GLY A 61 28.16 -9.13 -17.32
C GLY A 61 27.45 -8.43 -16.16
N ALA A 62 26.42 -7.62 -16.42
CA ALA A 62 25.60 -7.02 -15.38
C ALA A 62 24.94 -8.08 -14.47
N THR A 63 24.70 -7.72 -13.22
CA THR A 63 24.00 -8.57 -12.24
C THR A 63 22.62 -7.99 -11.94
N ILE A 64 21.61 -8.85 -12.00
CA ILE A 64 20.21 -8.47 -11.83
C ILE A 64 19.70 -9.00 -10.50
N LEU A 65 19.04 -8.13 -9.73
CA LEU A 65 18.48 -8.45 -8.42
C LEU A 65 16.98 -8.13 -8.41
N ASN A 66 16.15 -9.15 -8.20
CA ASN A 66 14.70 -8.99 -8.07
C ASN A 66 14.19 -9.54 -6.74
N PHE A 67 13.97 -8.64 -5.80
CA PHE A 67 13.26 -8.93 -4.55
C PHE A 67 11.95 -8.14 -4.45
N ALA A 68 11.48 -7.58 -5.57
CA ALA A 68 10.29 -6.76 -5.62
C ALA A 68 9.05 -7.60 -5.94
N ARG A 69 8.90 -8.03 -7.19
CA ARG A 69 7.73 -8.76 -7.68
C ARG A 69 8.11 -9.68 -8.83
N ASP A 70 7.40 -10.79 -8.90
CA ASP A 70 7.38 -11.63 -10.11
C ASP A 70 6.74 -10.88 -11.30
N GLY A 71 7.11 -11.23 -12.53
CA GLY A 71 6.56 -10.66 -13.77
C GLY A 71 7.05 -9.26 -14.18
N ILE A 72 7.97 -8.65 -13.43
CA ILE A 72 8.62 -7.39 -13.82
C ILE A 72 9.83 -7.60 -14.73
N ILE A 73 10.32 -8.83 -14.84
CA ILE A 73 11.39 -9.25 -15.74
C ILE A 73 10.82 -10.30 -16.69
N ASP A 74 11.15 -10.18 -17.97
CA ASP A 74 10.88 -11.24 -18.95
C ASP A 74 11.85 -12.40 -18.71
N GLU A 75 11.33 -13.51 -18.18
CA GLU A 75 12.13 -14.65 -17.75
C GLU A 75 12.85 -15.34 -18.93
N ASP A 76 12.19 -15.50 -20.07
CA ASP A 76 12.77 -16.16 -21.24
C ASP A 76 13.92 -15.33 -21.83
N ALA A 77 13.74 -14.01 -21.90
CA ALA A 77 14.78 -13.10 -22.33
C ALA A 77 15.95 -13.08 -21.33
N LEU A 78 15.68 -13.12 -20.03
CA LEU A 78 16.70 -13.16 -18.98
C LEU A 78 17.52 -14.45 -19.04
N ILE A 79 16.88 -15.61 -19.20
CA ILE A 79 17.58 -16.91 -19.32
C ILE A 79 18.49 -16.90 -20.56
N SER A 80 17.99 -16.42 -21.69
CA SER A 80 18.79 -16.30 -22.92
C SER A 80 20.01 -15.39 -22.71
N ALA A 81 19.85 -14.29 -21.97
CA ALA A 81 20.93 -13.37 -21.65
C ALA A 81 21.95 -13.94 -20.65
N LEU A 82 21.50 -14.76 -19.70
CA LEU A 82 22.35 -15.51 -18.78
C LEU A 82 23.19 -16.55 -19.52
N GLU A 83 22.60 -17.27 -20.48
CA GLU A 83 23.30 -18.25 -21.33
C GLU A 83 24.31 -17.54 -22.25
N ALA A 84 23.95 -16.40 -22.83
CA ALA A 84 24.83 -15.60 -23.68
C ALA A 84 25.97 -14.88 -22.92
N GLY A 85 25.88 -14.76 -21.59
CA GLY A 85 26.86 -14.05 -20.76
C GLY A 85 26.64 -12.54 -20.63
N LYS A 86 25.64 -12.00 -21.34
CA LYS A 86 25.23 -10.60 -21.24
C LYS A 86 24.85 -10.24 -19.79
N VAL A 87 24.11 -11.14 -19.14
CA VAL A 87 23.85 -11.09 -17.70
C VAL A 87 24.72 -12.13 -17.01
N LYS A 88 25.43 -11.71 -15.97
CA LYS A 88 26.34 -12.60 -15.24
C LYS A 88 25.61 -13.43 -14.19
N TYR A 89 24.75 -12.79 -13.40
CA TYR A 89 23.98 -13.43 -12.35
C TYR A 89 22.58 -12.83 -12.23
N TYR A 90 21.63 -13.68 -11.87
CA TYR A 90 20.31 -13.27 -11.42
C TYR A 90 20.10 -13.73 -9.98
N VAL A 91 19.79 -12.80 -9.09
CA VAL A 91 19.49 -13.07 -7.68
C VAL A 91 18.05 -12.68 -7.41
N THR A 92 17.23 -13.61 -6.91
CA THR A 92 15.79 -13.42 -6.86
C THR A 92 15.13 -14.09 -5.67
N ASP A 93 14.04 -13.52 -5.19
CA ASP A 93 13.09 -14.16 -4.25
C ASP A 93 11.94 -14.89 -4.96
N PHE A 94 11.96 -14.86 -6.30
CA PHE A 94 10.95 -15.44 -7.20
C PHE A 94 11.66 -16.46 -8.09
N PRO A 95 11.72 -17.74 -7.67
CA PRO A 95 12.33 -18.80 -8.46
C PRO A 95 11.57 -19.00 -9.78
N ILE A 96 12.32 -19.11 -10.89
CA ILE A 96 11.75 -19.39 -12.21
C ILE A 96 11.47 -20.89 -12.33
N ASP A 97 10.22 -21.24 -12.67
CA ASP A 97 9.80 -22.63 -12.82
C ASP A 97 10.65 -23.36 -13.88
N GLY A 98 11.19 -24.52 -13.51
CA GLY A 98 12.04 -25.33 -14.38
C GLY A 98 13.43 -24.74 -14.69
N LYS A 99 13.76 -23.54 -14.20
CA LYS A 99 15.05 -22.86 -14.42
C LYS A 99 15.75 -22.42 -13.13
N LYS A 100 15.15 -22.68 -11.97
CA LYS A 100 15.72 -22.36 -10.65
C LYS A 100 17.11 -22.94 -10.39
N ASP A 101 17.45 -24.06 -11.03
CA ASP A 101 18.72 -24.77 -10.84
C ASP A 101 19.82 -24.32 -11.82
N HIS A 102 19.59 -23.25 -12.60
CA HIS A 102 20.59 -22.67 -13.49
C HIS A 102 21.78 -22.12 -12.69
N ASP A 103 23.02 -22.47 -13.06
CA ASP A 103 24.25 -22.14 -12.30
C ASP A 103 24.47 -20.64 -12.04
N ARG A 104 23.85 -19.78 -12.84
CA ARG A 104 23.91 -18.31 -12.72
C ARG A 104 22.69 -17.68 -12.04
N VAL A 105 21.78 -18.50 -11.51
CA VAL A 105 20.59 -18.07 -10.78
C VAL A 105 20.75 -18.43 -9.31
N ILE A 106 20.61 -17.42 -8.45
CA ILE A 106 20.55 -17.58 -6.99
C ILE A 106 19.12 -17.29 -6.58
N ALA A 107 18.33 -18.34 -6.42
CA ALA A 107 16.93 -18.25 -6.05
C ALA A 107 16.76 -18.47 -4.53
N LEU A 108 16.06 -17.53 -3.89
CA LEU A 108 15.65 -17.59 -2.49
C LEU A 108 14.16 -17.94 -2.40
N PRO A 109 13.71 -18.67 -1.37
CA PRO A 109 12.33 -19.12 -1.24
C PRO A 109 11.41 -18.06 -0.62
N HIS A 110 11.31 -16.89 -1.25
CA HIS A 110 10.44 -15.78 -0.83
C HIS A 110 10.64 -15.31 0.63
N LEU A 111 11.90 -15.06 1.01
CA LEU A 111 12.32 -14.78 2.38
C LEU A 111 12.52 -13.29 2.70
N GLY A 112 12.20 -12.37 1.77
CA GLY A 112 12.51 -10.95 1.92
C GLY A 112 11.97 -10.29 3.20
N ALA A 113 10.87 -10.80 3.75
CA ALA A 113 10.29 -10.32 5.02
C ALA A 113 10.36 -11.36 6.15
N SER A 114 11.03 -12.50 5.95
CA SER A 114 11.12 -13.60 6.92
C SER A 114 12.23 -13.37 7.95
N THR A 115 12.14 -12.26 8.69
CA THR A 115 13.05 -11.93 9.80
C THR A 115 12.25 -11.66 11.08
N ALA A 116 12.84 -11.95 12.24
CA ALA A 116 12.20 -11.71 13.53
C ALA A 116 11.81 -10.23 13.71
N GLU A 117 12.68 -9.32 13.26
CA GLU A 117 12.43 -7.88 13.32
C GLU A 117 11.28 -7.45 12.41
N ALA A 118 11.13 -8.05 11.23
CA ALA A 118 10.01 -7.75 10.34
C ALA A 118 8.69 -8.27 10.92
N GLU A 119 8.70 -9.47 11.50
CA GLU A 119 7.53 -10.04 12.19
C GLU A 119 7.09 -9.17 13.38
N ASP A 120 8.03 -8.76 14.24
CA ASP A 120 7.75 -7.88 15.38
C ASP A 120 7.15 -6.54 14.93
N ASN A 121 7.75 -5.90 13.92
CA ASN A 121 7.26 -4.64 13.38
C ASN A 121 5.85 -4.78 12.78
N CYS A 122 5.58 -5.85 12.04
CA CYS A 122 4.26 -6.16 11.48
C CYS A 122 3.23 -6.40 12.59
N ALA A 123 3.58 -7.19 13.61
CA ALA A 123 2.70 -7.48 14.73
C ALA A 123 2.33 -6.22 15.50
N ILE A 124 3.32 -5.37 15.83
CA ILE A 124 3.10 -4.07 16.49
C ILE A 124 2.22 -3.17 15.63
N MET A 125 2.48 -3.11 14.31
CA MET A 125 1.70 -2.29 13.39
C MET A 125 0.23 -2.71 13.36
N VAL A 126 -0.06 -4.00 13.20
CA VAL A 126 -1.43 -4.53 13.17
C VAL A 126 -2.11 -4.33 14.52
N ALA A 127 -1.43 -4.62 15.63
CA ALA A 127 -1.98 -4.43 16.97
C ALA A 127 -2.36 -2.95 17.22
N ASN A 128 -1.48 -2.01 16.85
CA ASN A 128 -1.76 -0.58 16.97
C ASN A 128 -2.92 -0.13 16.07
N GLN A 129 -3.01 -0.64 14.84
CA GLN A 129 -4.11 -0.31 13.92
C GLN A 129 -5.46 -0.86 14.42
N ILE A 130 -5.50 -2.10 14.90
CA ILE A 130 -6.71 -2.69 15.49
C ILE A 130 -7.10 -1.92 16.74
N LYS A 131 -6.14 -1.58 17.61
CA LYS A 131 -6.39 -0.77 18.80
C LYS A 131 -6.99 0.59 18.43
N ASP A 132 -6.39 1.32 17.48
CA ASP A 132 -6.89 2.64 17.07
C ASP A 132 -8.27 2.55 16.38
N TYR A 133 -8.54 1.49 15.63
CA TYR A 133 -9.89 1.23 15.09
C TYR A 133 -10.91 0.91 16.19
N LEU A 134 -10.53 0.09 17.18
CA LEU A 134 -11.43 -0.29 18.27
C LEU A 134 -11.70 0.88 19.21
N GLU A 135 -10.67 1.66 19.53
CA GLU A 135 -10.77 2.75 20.50
C GLU A 135 -11.24 4.05 19.86
N ASN A 136 -10.84 4.38 18.62
CA ASN A 136 -11.08 5.70 18.02
C ASN A 136 -11.81 5.65 16.67
N GLY A 137 -12.04 4.45 16.15
CA GLY A 137 -12.69 4.26 14.86
C GLY A 137 -11.82 4.62 13.68
N ASN A 138 -10.54 4.98 13.88
CA ASN A 138 -9.62 5.29 12.79
C ASN A 138 -9.28 4.02 11.99
N ILE A 139 -9.13 4.17 10.68
CA ILE A 139 -8.84 3.10 9.74
C ILE A 139 -7.64 3.55 8.92
N LEU A 140 -6.53 2.84 9.05
CA LEU A 140 -5.28 3.09 8.32
C LEU A 140 -4.84 1.81 7.61
N ASN A 141 -4.24 1.95 6.42
CA ASN A 141 -3.72 0.83 5.63
C ASN A 141 -4.76 -0.26 5.34
N SER A 142 -6.05 0.10 5.27
CA SER A 142 -7.10 -0.86 4.95
C SER A 142 -7.05 -1.22 3.46
N VAL A 143 -6.99 -2.51 3.17
CA VAL A 143 -6.96 -3.02 1.79
C VAL A 143 -8.35 -3.04 1.14
N ASN A 144 -9.43 -2.92 1.90
CA ASN A 144 -10.81 -3.11 1.41
C ASN A 144 -11.82 -2.11 1.99
N PHE A 145 -11.37 -1.05 2.67
CA PHE A 145 -12.23 -0.07 3.30
C PHE A 145 -11.66 1.36 3.16
N PRO A 146 -12.46 2.43 3.31
CA PRO A 146 -11.96 3.80 3.25
C PRO A 146 -10.94 4.08 4.36
N GLU A 147 -9.85 4.77 4.02
CA GLU A 147 -8.89 5.26 5.01
C GLU A 147 -9.45 6.51 5.72
N VAL A 148 -9.55 6.45 7.05
CA VAL A 148 -10.17 7.49 7.88
C VAL A 148 -9.31 7.75 9.10
N LYS A 149 -8.88 9.00 9.26
CA LYS A 149 -8.14 9.45 10.45
C LYS A 149 -8.72 10.77 10.93
N MET A 150 -9.39 10.73 12.09
CA MET A 150 -9.93 11.91 12.76
C MET A 150 -9.38 11.92 14.19
N PRO A 151 -8.57 12.92 14.59
CA PRO A 151 -8.11 13.07 15.96
C PRO A 151 -9.28 13.05 16.94
N ARG A 152 -9.12 12.45 18.12
CA ARG A 152 -10.14 12.53 19.17
C ARG A 152 -10.23 13.95 19.71
N THR A 153 -11.45 14.46 19.79
CA THR A 153 -11.74 15.70 20.50
C THR A 153 -12.42 15.39 21.85
N ARG A 154 -13.24 16.31 22.37
CA ARG A 154 -14.02 16.11 23.61
C ARG A 154 -15.35 15.42 23.28
N GLY A 155 -15.99 14.81 24.28
CA GLY A 155 -17.29 14.15 24.12
C GLY A 155 -17.17 12.69 23.68
N SER A 156 -18.18 12.20 22.96
CA SER A 156 -18.27 10.81 22.51
C SER A 156 -18.14 10.72 20.98
N ARG A 157 -17.77 9.56 20.44
CA ARG A 157 -17.68 9.34 18.98
C ARG A 157 -18.65 8.29 18.50
N LEU A 158 -19.23 8.55 17.34
CA LEU A 158 -19.93 7.56 16.55
C LEU A 158 -19.07 7.18 15.35
N ALA A 159 -18.94 5.88 15.14
CA ALA A 159 -18.34 5.27 13.97
C ALA A 159 -19.43 4.57 13.16
N ILE A 160 -19.67 5.03 11.94
CA ILE A 160 -20.82 4.62 11.13
C ILE A 160 -20.31 4.15 9.76
N ALA A 161 -20.39 2.85 9.51
CA ALA A 161 -20.21 2.30 8.16
C ALA A 161 -21.54 2.28 7.43
N HIS A 162 -21.53 2.68 6.16
CA HIS A 162 -22.74 2.74 5.34
C HIS A 162 -22.41 2.54 3.86
N LYS A 163 -23.44 2.25 3.06
CA LYS A 163 -23.33 2.28 1.60
C LYS A 163 -23.01 3.70 1.14
N ASN A 164 -22.20 3.82 0.09
CA ASN A 164 -21.86 5.09 -0.53
C ASN A 164 -22.98 5.56 -1.47
N ILE A 165 -24.11 5.99 -0.87
CA ILE A 165 -25.30 6.48 -1.60
C ILE A 165 -25.63 7.93 -1.22
N PRO A 166 -26.31 8.69 -2.09
CA PRO A 166 -26.69 10.08 -1.81
C PRO A 166 -27.47 10.22 -0.50
N ASN A 167 -27.32 11.39 0.14
CA ASN A 167 -28.04 11.79 1.36
C ASN A 167 -27.75 10.96 2.63
N MET A 168 -26.75 10.09 2.65
CA MET A 168 -26.44 9.31 3.87
C MET A 168 -25.92 10.18 5.01
N VAL A 169 -24.95 11.07 4.75
CA VAL A 169 -24.42 12.02 5.74
C VAL A 169 -25.53 12.96 6.24
N GLY A 170 -26.42 13.40 5.33
CA GLY A 170 -27.58 14.21 5.67
C GLY A 170 -28.50 13.51 6.67
N GLN A 171 -28.87 12.25 6.40
CA GLN A 171 -29.68 11.44 7.32
C GLN A 171 -29.03 11.27 8.68
N ILE A 172 -27.71 10.99 8.73
CA ILE A 172 -26.96 10.89 9.99
C ILE A 172 -27.05 12.21 10.77
N SER A 173 -26.81 13.35 10.12
CA SER A 173 -26.89 14.66 10.79
C SER A 173 -28.31 15.00 11.26
N THR A 174 -29.35 14.64 10.51
CA THR A 174 -30.75 14.89 10.90
C THR A 174 -31.12 14.09 12.14
N ILE A 175 -30.75 12.81 12.21
CA ILE A 175 -31.03 11.98 13.40
C ILE A 175 -30.35 12.54 14.64
N LEU A 176 -29.12 13.03 14.51
CA LEU A 176 -28.42 13.69 15.62
C LEU A 176 -29.11 15.00 16.03
N ALA A 177 -29.58 15.78 15.06
CA ALA A 177 -30.30 17.03 15.30
C ALA A 177 -31.65 16.80 15.99
N ASP A 178 -32.41 15.77 15.59
CA ASP A 178 -33.72 15.43 16.16
C ASP A 178 -33.61 15.01 17.64
N GLU A 179 -32.48 14.40 18.01
CA GLU A 179 -32.14 14.04 19.38
C GLU A 179 -31.45 15.20 20.15
N ASN A 180 -31.40 16.39 19.55
CA ASN A 180 -30.77 17.60 20.09
C ASN A 180 -29.29 17.41 20.48
N VAL A 181 -28.55 16.63 19.68
CA VAL A 181 -27.13 16.33 19.86
C VAL A 181 -26.28 17.26 18.99
N ASN A 182 -25.35 17.97 19.63
CA ASN A 182 -24.42 18.87 18.94
C ASN A 182 -23.21 18.09 18.36
N ILE A 183 -22.89 18.34 17.09
CA ILE A 183 -21.74 17.73 16.40
C ILE A 183 -20.51 18.64 16.57
N ILE A 184 -19.41 18.08 17.06
CA ILE A 184 -18.14 18.78 17.30
C ILE A 184 -17.24 18.70 16.07
N ASP A 185 -17.08 17.48 15.53
CA ASP A 185 -16.28 17.22 14.33
C ASP A 185 -16.89 16.05 13.56
N MET A 186 -16.71 16.03 12.25
CA MET A 186 -17.24 14.99 11.39
C MET A 186 -16.33 14.77 10.18
N LEU A 187 -16.01 13.50 9.93
CA LEU A 187 -15.25 13.09 8.76
C LEU A 187 -15.95 11.92 8.07
N ASN A 188 -16.31 12.10 6.80
CA ASN A 188 -16.78 11.03 5.93
C ASN A 188 -15.76 10.75 4.83
N LYS A 189 -15.47 9.47 4.60
CA LYS A 189 -14.68 9.01 3.45
C LYS A 189 -15.38 7.83 2.80
N SER A 190 -15.24 7.74 1.48
CA SER A 190 -15.80 6.65 0.69
C SER A 190 -14.72 5.93 -0.11
N ARG A 191 -15.01 4.68 -0.45
CA ARG A 191 -14.25 3.83 -1.33
C ARG A 191 -15.24 2.92 -2.03
N ASP A 192 -15.34 3.09 -3.34
CA ASP A 192 -16.27 2.33 -4.18
C ASP A 192 -17.71 2.42 -3.62
N GLU A 193 -18.30 1.28 -3.28
CA GLU A 193 -19.68 1.15 -2.81
C GLU A 193 -19.88 1.40 -1.31
N VAL A 194 -18.80 1.58 -0.55
CA VAL A 194 -18.84 1.75 0.91
C VAL A 194 -18.29 3.09 1.36
N ALA A 195 -18.80 3.59 2.47
CA ALA A 195 -18.36 4.80 3.11
C ALA A 195 -18.38 4.65 4.63
N TYR A 196 -17.59 5.50 5.29
CA TYR A 196 -17.39 5.46 6.71
C TYR A 196 -17.33 6.88 7.26
N THR A 197 -18.27 7.17 8.16
CA THR A 197 -18.41 8.45 8.82
C THR A 197 -18.00 8.31 10.29
N LEU A 198 -17.02 9.11 10.72
CA LEU A 198 -16.74 9.38 12.12
C LEU A 198 -17.41 10.70 12.51
N VAL A 199 -18.08 10.72 13.65
CA VAL A 199 -18.73 11.91 14.22
C VAL A 199 -18.37 12.04 15.69
N ASP A 200 -17.72 13.13 16.08
CA ASP A 200 -17.59 13.52 17.47
C ASP A 200 -18.80 14.35 17.87
N ILE A 201 -19.42 14.02 19.00
CA ILE A 201 -20.61 14.68 19.53
C ILE A 201 -20.38 15.15 20.97
N GLU A 202 -21.08 16.20 21.35
CA GLU A 202 -21.09 16.69 22.73
C GLU A 202 -21.93 15.78 23.64
N GLY A 203 -21.39 15.43 24.82
CA GLY A 203 -22.07 14.54 25.76
C GLY A 203 -21.93 13.06 25.44
N GLY A 204 -22.88 12.25 25.89
CA GLY A 204 -22.93 10.80 25.71
C GLY A 204 -23.76 10.38 24.49
N VAL A 205 -23.45 9.20 23.93
CA VAL A 205 -24.31 8.58 22.90
C VAL A 205 -25.48 7.86 23.58
N SER A 206 -26.71 8.27 23.29
CA SER A 206 -27.90 7.55 23.76
C SER A 206 -28.16 6.29 22.94
N ASP A 207 -28.75 5.26 23.57
CA ASP A 207 -29.17 4.05 22.84
C ASP A 207 -30.21 4.38 21.74
N ALA A 208 -31.01 5.43 21.94
CA ALA A 208 -31.96 5.91 20.94
C ALA A 208 -31.26 6.37 19.65
N VAL A 209 -30.21 7.19 19.75
CA VAL A 209 -29.41 7.62 18.59
C VAL A 209 -28.84 6.42 17.84
N VAL A 210 -28.23 5.47 18.56
CA VAL A 210 -27.62 4.26 17.95
C VAL A 210 -28.68 3.42 17.25
N ASN A 211 -29.84 3.22 17.90
CA ASN A 211 -30.91 2.41 17.34
C ASN A 211 -31.55 3.08 16.12
N ASN A 212 -31.79 4.39 16.14
CA ASN A 212 -32.34 5.15 15.02
C ASN A 212 -31.40 5.09 13.80
N LEU A 213 -30.09 5.29 14.02
CA LEU A 213 -29.09 5.15 12.96
C LEU A 213 -29.10 3.72 12.37
N LYS A 214 -29.19 2.68 13.19
CA LYS A 214 -29.24 1.29 12.69
C LYS A 214 -30.48 0.98 11.84
N GLN A 215 -31.56 1.74 11.96
CA GLN A 215 -32.76 1.56 11.13
C GLN A 215 -32.67 2.23 9.75
N VAL A 216 -31.68 3.09 9.52
CA VAL A 216 -31.52 3.76 8.22
C VAL A 216 -31.08 2.75 7.17
N GLU A 217 -31.86 2.66 6.09
CA GLU A 217 -31.51 1.78 4.98
C GLU A 217 -30.14 2.15 4.39
N GLY A 218 -29.23 1.18 4.35
CA GLY A 218 -27.88 1.38 3.84
C GLY A 218 -26.84 1.66 4.93
N ILE A 219 -27.22 1.89 6.19
CA ILE A 219 -26.27 1.79 7.31
C ILE A 219 -25.92 0.31 7.54
N LEU A 220 -24.62 0.03 7.59
CA LEU A 220 -24.05 -1.31 7.71
C LEU A 220 -23.61 -1.60 9.15
N MET A 221 -23.12 -0.58 9.86
CA MET A 221 -22.66 -0.70 11.23
C MET A 221 -22.68 0.66 11.92
N VAL A 222 -23.02 0.67 13.21
CA VAL A 222 -22.92 1.83 14.10
C VAL A 222 -22.23 1.39 15.39
N ARG A 223 -21.20 2.12 15.80
CA ARG A 223 -20.47 1.93 17.07
C ARG A 223 -20.36 3.26 17.82
N ALA A 224 -20.68 3.23 19.11
CA ALA A 224 -20.39 4.31 20.04
C ALA A 224 -19.01 4.05 20.69
N LEU A 225 -18.13 5.05 20.65
CA LEU A 225 -16.74 4.98 21.09
C LEU A 225 -16.35 6.13 22.02
#